data_AF-A0A4R0RCA2-F1
#
_entry.id   AF-A0A4R0RCA2-F1
#
_cell.length_a   1.000
_cell.length_b   1.000
_cell.length_c   1.000
_cell.angle_alpha   90.00
_cell.angle_beta   90.00
_cell.angle_gamma   90.00
#
_symmetry.space_group_name_H-M   'P 1'
#
loop_
_entity.id
_entity.type
_entity.pdbx_description
1 polymer ?
#
loop_
_entity_poly.entity_id
_entity_poly.type
_entity_poly.pdbx_seq_one_letter_code
_entity_poly.pdbx_strand_id
1 'polypeptide(L)'
;MAIPYFSAMFIVLVLARRRRKKPGGVAAIVPVNPRPIIFPLSNPVRLSECEFHEAVEWSNGQAIFASGSPFPEQSFNGRTLYPGQGNNMYIFPGLGLGAIISRAAAVTDGMVAVSVPLFEKAHASWKF
;
A
#
# COMPACT_ATOMS: atom_id res chain seq x y z
N MET A 1 -19.62 -15.83 6.74
CA MET A 1 -19.32 -17.00 5.90
C MET A 1 -18.95 -16.48 4.51
N ALA A 2 -18.01 -17.11 3.81
CA ALA A 2 -17.10 -16.58 2.76
C ALA A 2 -15.88 -15.89 3.40
N ILE A 3 -14.68 -16.48 3.39
CA ILE A 3 -13.88 -16.84 2.21
C ILE A 3 -13.27 -18.24 2.36
N PRO A 4 -13.75 -19.28 1.66
CA PRO A 4 -12.98 -20.51 1.48
C PRO A 4 -12.26 -20.44 0.11
N TYR A 5 -10.98 -20.82 0.08
CA TYR A 5 -10.19 -21.09 -1.14
C TYR A 5 -9.82 -19.93 -2.08
N PHE A 6 -9.54 -18.74 -1.57
CA PHE A 6 -8.83 -17.75 -2.40
C PHE A 6 -7.33 -17.79 -2.07
N SER A 7 -6.55 -18.47 -2.91
CA SER A 7 -5.08 -18.36 -2.93
C SER A 7 -4.67 -16.99 -3.50
N ALA A 8 -5.13 -15.91 -2.85
CA ALA A 8 -4.79 -14.55 -3.24
C ALA A 8 -3.32 -14.29 -2.87
N MET A 9 -2.50 -14.02 -3.87
CA MET A 9 -1.13 -13.58 -3.66
C MET A 9 -1.04 -12.14 -3.09
N PHE A 10 -2.13 -11.36 -3.22
CA PHE A 10 -2.23 -9.96 -2.80
C PHE A 10 -3.62 -9.68 -2.22
N ILE A 11 -3.71 -8.95 -1.11
CA ILE A 11 -4.95 -8.27 -0.67
C ILE A 11 -4.76 -6.78 -0.84
N VAL A 12 -5.55 -6.20 -1.74
CA VAL A 12 -5.86 -4.78 -1.72
C VAL A 12 -7.17 -4.66 -0.95
N LEU A 13 -7.13 -4.02 0.21
CA LEU A 13 -8.33 -3.80 1.01
C LEU A 13 -8.67 -2.32 0.91
N VAL A 14 -9.78 -2.04 0.22
CA VAL A 14 -10.44 -0.73 0.16
C VAL A 14 -11.85 -0.96 0.65
N LEU A 15 -11.99 -1.07 1.96
CA LEU A 15 -13.29 -1.15 2.62
C LEU A 15 -13.36 0.02 3.58
N ALA A 16 -14.04 1.09 3.15
CA ALA A 16 -14.41 2.23 3.98
C ALA A 16 -15.49 1.85 5.03
N ARG A 17 -15.34 0.70 5.69
CA ARG A 17 -16.21 0.19 6.75
C ARG A 17 -15.40 0.07 8.03
N ARG A 18 -16.01 0.51 9.13
CA ARG A 18 -15.42 0.53 10.47
C ARG A 18 -14.87 -0.85 10.85
N ARG A 19 -13.63 -0.86 11.33
CA ARG A 19 -12.81 -2.04 11.68
C ARG A 19 -13.57 -3.08 12.54
N ARG A 20 -13.49 -4.36 12.18
CA ARG A 20 -13.74 -5.49 13.09
C ARG A 20 -12.39 -5.91 13.68
N LYS A 21 -12.20 -5.75 15.00
CA LYS A 21 -10.97 -6.14 15.75
C LYS A 21 -10.78 -7.67 15.89
N LYS A 22 -11.06 -8.45 14.85
CA LYS A 22 -10.76 -9.90 14.83
C LYS A 22 -9.65 -10.14 13.81
N PRO A 23 -8.84 -11.21 13.95
CA PRO A 23 -7.93 -11.64 12.89
C PRO A 23 -8.76 -11.86 11.62
N GLY A 24 -8.75 -10.86 10.75
CA GLY A 24 -9.61 -10.77 9.57
C GLY A 24 -8.97 -11.47 8.37
N GLY A 25 -9.32 -11.03 7.16
CA GLY A 25 -8.81 -11.60 5.91
C GLY A 25 -7.29 -11.62 5.79
N VAL A 26 -6.56 -10.77 6.53
CA VAL A 26 -5.09 -10.74 6.53
C VAL A 26 -4.48 -11.95 7.24
N ALA A 27 -5.00 -12.34 8.41
CA ALA A 27 -4.54 -13.52 9.15
C ALA A 27 -4.81 -14.84 8.38
N ALA A 28 -5.80 -14.83 7.49
CA ALA A 28 -6.13 -15.99 6.65
C ALA A 28 -5.18 -16.18 5.45
N ILE A 29 -4.46 -15.13 5.02
CA ILE A 29 -3.56 -15.19 3.84
C ILE A 29 -2.14 -15.56 4.21
N VAL A 30 -1.67 -15.15 5.38
CA VAL A 30 -0.31 -15.45 5.84
C VAL A 30 0.06 -16.93 5.66
N PRO A 31 -0.78 -17.92 6.04
CA PRO A 31 -0.39 -19.33 5.96
C PRO A 31 -0.21 -19.83 4.52
N VAL A 32 -0.81 -19.14 3.53
CA VAL A 32 -0.84 -19.54 2.13
C VAL A 32 0.25 -18.84 1.31
N ASN A 33 0.75 -17.69 1.79
CA ASN A 33 1.67 -16.83 1.06
C ASN A 33 2.90 -16.49 1.90
N PRO A 34 4.10 -16.96 1.50
CA PRO A 34 5.33 -16.74 2.29
C PRO A 34 5.74 -15.26 2.37
N ARG A 35 5.25 -14.42 1.44
CA ARG A 35 5.51 -12.97 1.39
C ARG A 35 4.24 -12.22 0.98
N PRO A 36 3.26 -12.06 1.89
CA PRO A 36 1.95 -11.53 1.54
C PRO A 36 2.03 -10.03 1.22
N ILE A 37 1.27 -9.57 0.24
CA ILE A 37 1.16 -8.13 -0.06
C ILE A 37 -0.15 -7.60 0.51
N ILE A 38 -0.06 -6.55 1.34
CA ILE A 38 -1.17 -6.00 2.12
C ILE A 38 -1.22 -4.49 1.89
N PHE A 39 -2.27 -4.01 1.21
CA PHE A 39 -2.49 -2.58 0.94
C PHE A 39 -3.77 -2.05 1.60
N PRO A 40 -3.71 -1.56 2.85
CA PRO A 40 -4.83 -0.88 3.49
C PRO A 40 -4.86 0.60 3.08
N LEU A 41 -5.68 0.93 2.09
CA LEU A 41 -5.67 2.26 1.47
C LEU A 41 -6.73 3.21 2.03
N SER A 42 -7.59 2.76 2.94
CA SER A 42 -8.60 3.63 3.56
C SER A 42 -7.97 4.69 4.46
N ASN A 43 -8.47 5.92 4.32
CA ASN A 43 -8.03 7.10 5.05
C ASN A 43 -9.17 7.70 5.86
N PRO A 44 -8.93 8.28 7.06
CA PRO A 44 -7.65 8.37 7.79
C PRO A 44 -7.34 7.08 8.57
N VAL A 45 -6.19 7.00 9.27
CA VAL A 45 -5.70 5.81 10.03
C VAL A 45 -6.79 5.00 10.73
N ARG A 46 -7.76 5.66 11.40
CA ARG A 46 -8.88 4.98 12.10
C ARG A 46 -9.78 4.11 11.20
N LEU A 47 -9.75 4.34 9.89
CA LEU A 47 -10.48 3.60 8.85
C LEU A 47 -9.59 2.61 8.11
N SER A 48 -8.28 2.61 8.38
CA SER A 48 -7.34 1.67 7.80
C SER A 48 -7.74 0.24 8.18
N GLU A 49 -7.68 -0.64 7.20
CA GLU A 49 -8.20 -1.99 7.32
C GLU A 49 -7.26 -2.94 8.07
N CYS A 50 -5.97 -2.60 8.10
CA CYS A 50 -4.91 -3.32 8.80
C CYS A 50 -3.87 -2.31 9.26
N GLU A 51 -3.50 -2.34 10.54
CA GLU A 51 -2.35 -1.57 11.00
C GLU A 51 -1.04 -2.25 10.59
N PHE A 52 0.04 -1.47 10.53
CA PHE A 52 1.34 -2.01 10.15
C PHE A 52 1.84 -3.07 11.15
N HIS A 53 1.64 -2.86 12.45
CA HIS A 53 2.06 -3.82 13.47
C HIS A 53 1.35 -5.18 13.31
N GLU A 54 0.05 -5.18 12.99
CA GLU A 54 -0.73 -6.40 12.74
C GLU A 54 -0.19 -7.16 11.52
N ALA A 55 0.10 -6.44 10.43
CA ALA A 55 0.67 -7.04 9.22
C ALA A 55 2.03 -7.67 9.51
N VAL A 56 2.90 -7.01 10.28
CA VAL A 56 4.21 -7.51 10.67
C VAL A 56 4.08 -8.76 11.55
N GLU A 57 3.28 -8.71 12.60
CA GLU A 57 3.08 -9.83 13.53
C GLU A 57 2.50 -11.05 12.82
N TRP A 58 1.42 -10.86 12.07
CA TRP A 58 0.77 -11.98 11.39
C TRP A 58 1.68 -12.56 10.31
N SER A 59 2.43 -11.76 9.57
CA SER A 59 3.31 -12.26 8.51
C SER A 59 4.70 -12.69 8.96
N ASN A 60 5.00 -12.70 10.26
CA ASN A 60 6.35 -12.91 10.78
C ASN A 60 7.40 -12.01 10.08
N GLY A 61 7.04 -10.73 9.89
CA GLY A 61 7.87 -9.72 9.25
C GLY A 61 8.09 -9.88 7.74
N GLN A 62 7.33 -10.75 7.06
CA GLN A 62 7.49 -10.98 5.62
C GLN A 62 6.57 -10.13 4.74
N ALA A 63 5.55 -9.47 5.32
CA ALA A 63 4.58 -8.71 4.55
C ALA A 63 5.21 -7.56 3.75
N ILE A 64 4.81 -7.42 2.50
CA ILE A 64 4.98 -6.20 1.72
C ILE A 64 3.78 -5.32 2.04
N PHE A 65 4.01 -4.20 2.71
CA PHE A 65 2.97 -3.34 3.23
C PHE A 65 3.07 -1.93 2.63
N ALA A 66 1.97 -1.43 2.08
CA ALA A 66 1.85 -0.03 1.68
C ALA A 66 0.44 0.49 1.99
N SER A 67 0.36 1.61 2.71
CA SER A 67 -0.90 2.12 3.25
C SER A 67 -1.27 3.49 2.72
N GLY A 68 -2.56 3.82 2.74
CA GLY A 68 -3.03 5.16 2.37
C GLY A 68 -2.70 6.23 3.42
N SER A 69 -2.64 5.82 4.69
CA SER A 69 -2.35 6.69 5.85
C SER A 69 -0.97 6.38 6.42
N PRO A 70 -0.27 7.37 7.02
CA PRO A 70 1.04 7.14 7.60
C PRO A 70 0.97 6.23 8.84
N PHE A 71 1.94 5.33 8.97
CA PHE A 71 2.18 4.49 10.14
C PHE A 71 3.63 4.61 10.61
N PRO A 72 3.90 4.41 11.92
CA PRO A 72 5.26 4.39 12.45
C PRO A 72 6.03 3.14 12.00
N GLU A 73 7.35 3.21 12.04
CA GLU A 73 8.23 2.03 11.88
C GLU A 73 8.03 1.02 13.02
N GLN A 74 8.37 -0.25 12.76
CA GLN A 74 8.18 -1.35 13.70
C GLN A 74 9.48 -2.14 13.86
N SER A 75 9.95 -2.32 15.09
CA SER A 75 11.03 -3.27 15.39
C SER A 75 10.49 -4.70 15.46
N PHE A 76 11.09 -5.63 14.70
CA PHE A 76 10.70 -7.03 14.66
C PHE A 76 11.92 -7.94 14.40
N ASN A 77 12.13 -8.96 15.24
CA ASN A 77 13.27 -9.90 15.14
C ASN A 77 14.64 -9.23 14.96
N GLY A 78 14.89 -8.15 15.71
CA GLY A 78 16.16 -7.40 15.65
C GLY A 78 16.36 -6.53 14.40
N ARG A 79 15.30 -6.31 13.60
CA ARG A 79 15.31 -5.44 12.42
C ARG A 79 14.22 -4.37 12.54
N THR A 80 14.50 -3.17 12.06
CA THR A 80 13.47 -2.13 11.89
C THR A 80 12.81 -2.30 10.53
N LEU A 81 11.49 -2.41 10.53
CA LEU A 81 10.66 -2.49 9.34
C LEU A 81 9.95 -1.16 9.11
N TYR A 82 9.89 -0.74 7.85
CA TYR A 82 9.33 0.54 7.44
C TYR A 82 8.05 0.32 6.62
N PRO A 83 6.93 0.94 7.00
CA PRO A 83 5.71 0.85 6.21
C PRO A 83 5.83 1.70 4.94
N GLY A 84 5.46 1.13 3.80
CA GLY A 84 5.27 1.89 2.57
C GLY A 84 4.03 2.80 2.66
N GLN A 85 4.01 3.86 1.85
CA GLN A 85 2.84 4.72 1.68
C GLN A 85 2.42 4.77 0.22
N GLY A 86 1.18 4.36 -0.05
CA GLY A 86 0.52 4.48 -1.35
C GLY A 86 -0.24 5.79 -1.45
N ASN A 87 0.48 6.93 -1.41
CA ASN A 87 -0.14 8.26 -1.39
C ASN A 87 -0.10 8.92 -2.77
N ASN A 88 -1.21 9.52 -3.19
CA ASN A 88 -1.32 10.25 -4.46
C ASN A 88 -0.36 11.45 -4.56
N MET A 89 0.18 11.92 -3.43
CA MET A 89 1.21 12.97 -3.37
C MET A 89 2.44 12.64 -4.22
N TYR A 90 2.74 11.37 -4.48
CA TYR A 90 3.88 10.99 -5.31
C TYR A 90 3.67 11.23 -6.82
N ILE A 91 2.42 11.30 -7.27
CA ILE A 91 2.08 11.40 -8.70
C ILE A 91 1.64 12.82 -9.07
N PHE A 92 0.77 13.43 -8.27
CA PHE A 92 0.11 14.69 -8.65
C PHE A 92 1.06 15.88 -8.90
N PRO A 93 2.15 16.09 -8.14
CA PRO A 93 3.07 17.19 -8.41
C PRO A 93 3.78 17.05 -9.76
N GLY A 94 4.29 15.86 -10.09
CA GLY A 94 4.97 15.60 -11.36
C GLY A 94 4.01 15.67 -12.54
N LEU A 95 2.81 15.09 -12.39
CA LEU A 95 1.76 15.14 -13.40
C LEU A 95 1.29 16.58 -13.67
N GLY A 96 1.05 17.35 -12.60
CA GLY A 96 0.63 18.74 -12.68
C GLY A 96 1.69 19.65 -13.29
N LEU A 97 2.95 19.52 -12.86
CA LEU A 97 4.06 20.28 -13.44
C LEU A 97 4.24 19.96 -14.93
N GLY A 98 4.19 18.67 -15.29
CA GLY A 98 4.27 18.23 -16.69
C GLY A 98 3.14 18.80 -17.54
N ALA A 99 1.91 18.84 -17.01
CA ALA A 99 0.76 19.45 -17.68
C ALA A 99 0.94 20.97 -17.88
N ILE A 100 1.44 21.69 -16.88
CA ILE A 100 1.70 23.14 -16.96
C ILE A 100 2.76 23.47 -18.01
N ILE A 101 3.92 22.79 -17.96
CA ILE A 101 5.05 23.06 -18.87
C ILE A 101 4.68 22.74 -20.32
N SER A 102 3.98 21.62 -20.55
CA SER A 102 3.52 21.22 -21.88
C SER A 102 2.31 22.02 -22.38
N ARG A 103 1.71 22.87 -21.53
CA ARG A 103 0.45 23.58 -21.79
C ARG A 103 -0.66 22.62 -22.23
N ALA A 104 -0.70 21.45 -21.61
CA ALA A 104 -1.72 20.46 -21.90
C ALA A 104 -3.11 21.03 -21.61
N ALA A 105 -4.03 20.90 -22.58
CA ALA A 105 -5.41 21.35 -22.41
C ALA A 105 -6.18 20.50 -21.38
N ALA A 106 -5.78 19.25 -21.19
CA ALA A 106 -6.35 18.33 -20.21
C ALA A 106 -5.33 17.25 -19.83
N VAL A 107 -5.50 16.69 -18.63
CA VAL A 107 -4.78 15.47 -18.20
C VAL A 107 -5.49 14.26 -18.80
N THR A 108 -4.76 13.44 -19.55
CA THR A 108 -5.30 12.23 -20.18
C THR A 108 -4.95 10.98 -19.38
N ASP A 109 -5.70 9.89 -19.60
CA ASP A 109 -5.38 8.59 -19.00
C ASP A 109 -3.98 8.10 -19.36
N GLY A 110 -3.49 8.44 -20.56
CA GLY A 110 -2.11 8.13 -20.96
C GLY A 110 -1.06 8.85 -20.11
N MET A 111 -1.31 10.10 -19.73
CA MET A 111 -0.44 10.85 -18.81
C MET A 111 -0.43 10.23 -17.42
N VAL A 112 -1.58 9.73 -16.95
CA VAL A 112 -1.68 9.01 -15.67
C VAL A 112 -0.97 7.66 -15.76
N ALA A 113 -1.20 6.89 -16.83
CA ALA A 113 -0.59 5.57 -17.02
C ALA A 113 0.94 5.63 -17.08
N VAL A 114 1.52 6.62 -17.77
CA VAL A 114 2.98 6.78 -17.85
C VAL A 114 3.60 7.29 -16.54
N SER A 115 2.80 7.89 -15.65
CA SER A 115 3.30 8.38 -14.36
C SER A 115 3.80 7.24 -13.45
N VAL A 116 3.20 6.04 -13.54
CA VAL A 116 3.59 4.85 -12.76
C VAL A 116 5.02 4.37 -13.06
N PRO A 117 5.40 4.01 -14.30
CA PRO A 117 6.77 3.58 -14.60
C PRO A 117 7.79 4.72 -14.45
N LEU A 118 7.38 5.99 -14.55
CA LEU A 118 8.27 7.12 -14.25
C LEU A 118 8.55 7.23 -12.76
N PHE A 119 7.53 7.04 -11.92
CA PHE A 119 7.68 7.01 -10.47
C PHE A 119 8.59 5.84 -10.03
N GLU A 120 8.42 4.66 -10.61
CA GLU A 120 9.28 3.50 -10.33
C GLU A 120 10.76 3.80 -10.60
N LYS A 121 11.07 4.40 -11.76
CA LYS A 121 12.44 4.80 -12.12
C LYS A 121 13.01 5.87 -11.18
N ALA A 122 12.19 6.83 -10.78
CA ALA A 122 12.58 7.85 -9.82
C ALA A 122 12.87 7.24 -8.44
N HIS A 123 12.00 6.34 -7.96
CA HIS A 123 12.17 5.65 -6.69
C HIS A 123 13.41 4.76 -6.67
N ALA A 124 13.70 4.02 -7.75
CA ALA A 124 14.93 3.23 -7.87
C ALA A 124 16.21 4.08 -7.81
N SER A 125 16.11 5.38 -8.09
CA SER A 125 17.20 6.34 -7.99
C SER A 125 17.36 6.92 -6.57
N TRP A 126 16.34 6.80 -5.72
CA TRP A 126 16.36 7.24 -4.33
C TRP A 126 16.99 6.14 -3.47
N LYS A 127 18.32 6.19 -3.35
CA LYS A 127 19.06 5.41 -2.35
C LYS A 127 18.89 6.08 -0.98
N PHE A 128 17.98 5.59 -0.17
CA PHE A 128 18.03 5.79 1.29
C PHE A 128 18.70 4.58 1.93
#